data_AF-A0A938SK53-F1
#
_entry.id   AF-A0A938SK53-F1
#
_cell.length_a   1.000
_cell.length_b   1.000
_cell.length_c   1.000
_cell.angle_alpha   90.00
_cell.angle_beta   90.00
_cell.angle_gamma   90.00
#
_symmetry.space_group_name_H-M   'P 1'
#
loop_
_entity.id
_entity.type
_entity.pdbx_description
1 polymer ?
#
loop_
_entity_poly.entity_id
_entity_poly.type
_entity_poly.pdbx_seq_one_letter_code
_entity_poly.pdbx_strand_id
1 'polypeptide(L)'
;MTETRPKSSTWFHKTVTGGSLLVVLAVTAAETDSVVLVDKGTAKATIVTPAAPSEVVSFAASQLQRYLKKISGVTLSIQTGDPQVTGTAIVLGRAKLDEPRRGLECDSFTVKCEGHRLRLMGNTDRAVLYAVYAFLESLGAAWLEPGEAGEILPRMQTIVADRLDLRFKP
;
A
#
# COMPACT_ATOMS: atom_id res chain seq x y z
N MET A 1 -9.92 -97.02 -18.77
CA MET A 1 -11.23 -96.43 -18.43
C MET A 1 -10.94 -95.09 -17.76
N THR A 2 -11.15 -93.98 -18.50
CA THR A 2 -11.40 -92.57 -18.07
C THR A 2 -10.48 -91.94 -16.99
N GLU A 3 -9.53 -91.06 -17.34
CA GLU A 3 -9.66 -89.56 -17.44
C GLU A 3 -10.17 -88.90 -16.14
N THR A 4 -9.42 -88.02 -15.47
CA THR A 4 -9.57 -86.55 -15.62
C THR A 4 -8.54 -85.72 -14.81
N ARG A 5 -8.31 -84.51 -15.34
CA ARG A 5 -7.39 -83.38 -15.01
C ARG A 5 -7.20 -82.93 -13.55
N PRO A 6 -6.11 -82.15 -13.28
CA PRO A 6 -5.82 -81.54 -11.98
C PRO A 6 -6.59 -80.22 -11.76
N LYS A 7 -6.92 -79.90 -10.49
CA LYS A 7 -7.47 -78.60 -10.07
C LYS A 7 -6.43 -77.78 -9.30
N SER A 8 -6.23 -76.57 -9.80
CA SER A 8 -5.52 -75.44 -9.20
C SER A 8 -6.28 -74.85 -8.00
N SER A 9 -5.55 -74.35 -7.01
CA SER A 9 -6.10 -73.43 -6.00
C SER A 9 -5.06 -72.37 -5.60
N THR A 10 -5.10 -71.28 -6.36
CA THR A 10 -5.11 -69.87 -5.92
C THR A 10 -4.16 -69.42 -4.81
N TRP A 11 -3.14 -68.67 -5.26
CA TRP A 11 -2.42 -67.61 -4.56
C TRP A 11 -3.36 -66.60 -3.86
N PHE A 12 -3.12 -66.30 -2.59
CA PHE A 12 -3.66 -65.10 -1.93
C PHE A 12 -2.59 -63.99 -1.94
N HIS A 13 -2.68 -63.07 -2.90
CA HIS A 13 -2.01 -61.77 -2.78
C HIS A 13 -2.87 -60.88 -1.89
N LYS A 14 -2.42 -60.57 -0.66
CA LYS A 14 -2.97 -59.45 0.10
C LYS A 14 -2.47 -58.16 -0.54
N THR A 15 -3.35 -57.45 -1.24
CA THR A 15 -3.07 -56.09 -1.71
C THR A 15 -3.17 -55.14 -0.51
N VAL A 16 -2.06 -54.45 -0.22
CA VAL A 16 -2.05 -53.32 0.71
C VAL A 16 -2.42 -52.09 -0.11
N THR A 17 -3.63 -51.57 0.10
CA THR A 17 -4.09 -50.32 -0.50
C THR A 17 -3.38 -49.16 0.20
N GLY A 18 -2.26 -48.71 -0.35
CA GLY A 18 -1.57 -47.50 0.10
C GLY A 18 -2.41 -46.28 -0.23
N GLY A 19 -3.07 -45.70 0.78
CA GLY A 19 -3.75 -44.41 0.66
C GLY A 19 -2.74 -43.29 0.48
N SER A 20 -2.73 -42.65 -0.69
CA SER A 20 -1.99 -41.41 -0.91
C SER A 20 -2.57 -40.30 -0.03
N LEU A 21 -1.79 -39.87 0.96
CA LEU A 21 -2.08 -38.68 1.75
C LEU A 21 -1.74 -37.44 0.91
N LEU A 22 -2.77 -36.83 0.30
CA LEU A 22 -2.67 -35.51 -0.31
C LEU A 22 -2.55 -34.46 0.81
N VAL A 23 -1.33 -34.01 1.09
CA VAL A 23 -1.09 -32.82 1.91
C VAL A 23 -1.40 -31.60 1.05
N VAL A 24 -2.59 -31.03 1.24
CA VAL A 24 -2.94 -29.73 0.67
C VAL A 24 -2.22 -28.67 1.52
N LEU A 25 -1.08 -28.18 1.04
CA LEU A 25 -0.47 -26.96 1.56
C LEU A 25 -1.40 -25.79 1.23
N ALA A 26 -2.20 -25.38 2.20
CA ALA A 26 -2.88 -24.10 2.15
C ALA A 26 -1.80 -23.00 2.16
N VAL A 27 -1.51 -22.44 1.00
CA VAL A 27 -0.73 -21.21 0.88
C VAL A 27 -1.59 -20.12 1.51
N THR A 28 -1.27 -19.75 2.75
CA THR A 28 -1.85 -18.56 3.37
C THR A 28 -1.30 -17.36 2.60
N ALA A 29 -2.13 -16.72 1.78
CA ALA A 29 -1.81 -15.41 1.25
C ALA A 29 -1.66 -14.46 2.45
N ALA A 30 -0.43 -14.03 2.72
CA ALA A 30 -0.23 -12.89 3.61
C ALA A 30 -0.96 -11.70 2.98
N GLU A 31 -1.85 -11.03 3.72
CA GLU A 31 -2.37 -9.73 3.30
C GLU A 31 -1.18 -8.78 3.18
N THR A 32 -0.82 -8.46 1.94
CA THR A 32 0.23 -7.48 1.69
C THR A 32 -0.38 -6.09 1.93
N ASP A 33 -0.03 -5.43 3.03
CA ASP A 33 -0.30 -4.01 3.29
C ASP A 33 0.60 -3.10 2.41
N SER A 34 0.71 -3.44 1.13
CA SER A 34 1.45 -2.67 0.15
C SER A 34 0.51 -2.03 -0.86
N VAL A 35 0.77 -0.75 -1.12
CA VAL A 35 -0.07 0.07 -1.98
C VAL A 35 0.76 0.48 -3.19
N VAL A 36 0.45 -0.08 -4.35
CA VAL A 36 1.17 0.20 -5.60
C VAL A 36 0.63 1.50 -6.20
N LEU A 37 1.45 2.55 -6.18
CA LEU A 37 1.07 3.89 -6.64
C LEU A 37 1.40 4.11 -8.11
N VAL A 38 2.58 3.63 -8.51
CA VAL A 38 3.08 3.61 -9.87
C VAL A 38 3.68 2.23 -10.12
N ASP A 39 3.41 1.62 -11.27
CA ASP A 39 4.00 0.35 -11.67
C ASP A 39 4.54 0.45 -13.08
N LYS A 40 5.86 0.28 -13.24
CA LYS A 40 6.57 0.28 -14.54
C LYS A 40 6.17 1.47 -15.43
N GLY A 41 6.14 2.67 -14.86
CA GLY A 41 5.80 3.90 -15.57
C GLY A 41 4.29 4.09 -15.83
N THR A 42 3.42 3.30 -15.19
CA THR A 42 1.96 3.44 -15.29
C THR A 42 1.37 3.89 -13.96
N ALA A 43 0.52 4.91 -13.99
CA ALA A 43 -0.24 5.35 -12.82
C ALA A 43 -1.18 4.23 -12.35
N LYS A 44 -1.11 3.88 -11.06
CA LYS A 44 -2.00 2.89 -10.43
C LYS A 44 -2.90 3.49 -9.35
N ALA A 45 -2.51 4.64 -8.80
CA ALA A 45 -3.27 5.32 -7.77
C ALA A 45 -3.80 6.69 -8.20
N THR A 46 -4.86 7.13 -7.51
CA THR A 46 -5.37 8.51 -7.56
C THR A 46 -5.13 9.20 -6.24
N ILE A 47 -4.73 10.47 -6.27
CA ILE A 47 -4.65 11.35 -5.09
C ILE A 47 -6.05 11.87 -4.81
N VAL A 48 -6.55 11.65 -3.59
CA VAL A 48 -7.90 11.99 -3.18
C VAL A 48 -7.84 12.98 -2.02
N THR A 49 -8.56 14.09 -2.14
CA THR A 49 -8.70 15.12 -1.11
C THR A 49 -10.15 15.21 -0.63
N PRO A 50 -10.45 15.93 0.46
CA PRO A 50 -11.84 16.19 0.87
C PRO A 50 -12.66 16.89 -0.24
N ALA A 51 -14.00 16.85 -0.15
CA ALA A 51 -14.88 17.45 -1.16
C ALA A 51 -14.67 18.97 -1.29
N ALA A 52 -14.38 19.62 -0.17
CA ALA A 52 -13.99 21.01 -0.08
C ALA A 52 -12.66 21.09 0.69
N PRO A 53 -11.52 20.83 0.02
CA PRO A 53 -10.22 20.93 0.68
C PRO A 53 -9.90 22.39 0.99
N SER A 54 -9.20 22.65 2.09
CA SER A 54 -8.60 23.97 2.30
C SER A 54 -7.50 24.24 1.26
N GLU A 55 -7.05 25.49 1.18
CA GLU A 55 -5.94 25.87 0.30
C GLU A 55 -4.67 25.07 0.63
N VAL A 56 -4.39 24.86 1.92
CA VAL A 56 -3.22 24.08 2.38
C VAL A 56 -3.34 22.62 1.97
N VAL A 57 -4.51 22.00 2.08
CA VAL A 57 -4.72 20.60 1.66
C VAL A 57 -4.63 20.47 0.12
N SER A 58 -5.15 21.44 -0.62
CA SER A 58 -5.03 21.48 -2.09
C SER A 58 -3.58 21.64 -2.53
N PHE A 59 -2.84 22.50 -1.83
CA PHE A 59 -1.41 22.66 -2.03
C PHE A 59 -0.64 21.36 -1.71
N ALA A 60 -0.96 20.68 -0.61
CA ALA A 60 -0.35 19.40 -0.24
C ALA A 60 -0.56 18.32 -1.32
N ALA A 61 -1.78 18.20 -1.87
CA ALA A 61 -2.05 17.29 -2.99
C ALA A 61 -1.23 17.63 -4.24
N SER A 62 -1.09 18.93 -4.52
CA SER A 62 -0.31 19.41 -5.67
C SER A 62 1.20 19.16 -5.50
N GLN A 63 1.74 19.35 -4.28
CA GLN A 63 3.12 18.99 -3.97
C GLN A 63 3.35 17.49 -4.13
N LEU A 64 2.45 16.66 -3.59
CA LEU A 64 2.55 15.22 -3.73
C LEU A 64 2.57 14.80 -5.22
N GLN A 65 1.63 15.29 -6.02
CA GLN A 65 1.59 15.00 -7.46
C GLN A 65 2.87 15.44 -8.16
N ARG A 66 3.33 16.67 -7.90
CA ARG A 66 4.57 17.22 -8.47
C ARG A 66 5.75 16.30 -8.17
N TYR A 67 5.97 15.91 -6.92
CA TYR A 67 7.13 15.12 -6.55
C TYR A 67 7.03 13.67 -7.01
N LEU A 68 5.86 13.04 -6.95
CA LEU A 68 5.68 11.70 -7.53
C LEU A 68 5.95 11.70 -9.04
N LYS A 69 5.56 12.76 -9.76
CA LYS A 69 5.93 12.94 -11.17
C LYS A 69 7.43 13.13 -11.37
N LYS A 70 8.11 13.93 -10.54
CA LYS A 70 9.57 14.10 -10.64
C LYS A 70 10.32 12.79 -10.35
N ILE A 71 9.82 12.00 -9.39
CA ILE A 71 10.41 10.71 -9.00
C ILE A 71 10.18 9.62 -10.06
N SER A 72 8.98 9.55 -10.63
CA SER A 72 8.57 8.43 -11.50
C SER A 72 8.41 8.74 -12.98
N GLY A 73 8.34 10.01 -13.35
CA GLY A 73 7.93 10.46 -14.68
C GLY A 73 6.41 10.41 -14.91
N VAL A 74 5.63 9.93 -13.95
CA VAL A 74 4.18 9.70 -14.10
C VAL A 74 3.36 10.70 -13.28
N THR A 75 2.36 11.30 -13.92
CA THR A 75 1.40 12.16 -13.22
C THR A 75 0.23 11.33 -12.70
N LEU A 76 0.02 11.29 -11.38
CA LEU A 76 -1.20 10.75 -10.78
C LEU A 76 -2.31 11.80 -10.81
N SER A 77 -3.56 11.41 -11.06
CA SER A 77 -4.70 12.33 -11.04
C SER A 77 -5.03 12.77 -9.60
N ILE A 78 -5.54 14.00 -9.45
CA ILE A 78 -6.10 14.50 -8.19
C ILE A 78 -7.62 14.55 -8.34
N GLN A 79 -8.35 14.04 -7.35
CA GLN A 79 -9.80 14.10 -7.23
C GLN A 79 -10.21 14.67 -5.88
N THR A 80 -11.24 15.53 -5.86
CA THR A 80 -11.83 16.06 -4.63
C THR A 80 -13.07 15.26 -4.24
N GLY A 81 -13.29 15.11 -2.93
CA GLY A 81 -14.42 14.38 -2.38
C GLY A 81 -14.21 12.87 -2.34
N ASP A 82 -15.26 12.15 -1.93
CA ASP A 82 -15.30 10.70 -2.12
C ASP A 82 -16.63 10.32 -2.77
N PRO A 83 -16.62 9.96 -4.06
CA PRO A 83 -17.81 9.43 -4.68
C PRO A 83 -17.63 7.99 -5.19
N GLN A 84 -16.75 7.17 -4.58
CA GLN A 84 -16.34 5.81 -5.05
C GLN A 84 -15.06 5.83 -5.90
N VAL A 85 -13.92 6.28 -5.36
CA VAL A 85 -12.63 6.01 -6.02
C VAL A 85 -12.41 4.50 -6.06
N THR A 86 -12.58 3.94 -7.25
CA THR A 86 -12.39 2.51 -7.50
C THR A 86 -10.89 2.24 -7.66
N GLY A 87 -10.38 1.25 -6.93
CA GLY A 87 -8.97 0.86 -6.98
C GLY A 87 -8.10 1.61 -5.97
N THR A 88 -6.82 1.75 -6.30
CA THR A 88 -5.80 2.25 -5.38
C THR A 88 -5.90 3.76 -5.18
N ALA A 89 -5.79 4.24 -3.94
CA ALA A 89 -5.88 5.66 -3.64
C ALA A 89 -4.80 6.13 -2.65
N ILE A 90 -4.34 7.37 -2.83
CA ILE A 90 -3.62 8.12 -1.80
C ILE A 90 -4.61 9.13 -1.23
N VAL A 91 -5.03 8.94 0.01
CA VAL A 91 -6.05 9.78 0.67
C VAL A 91 -5.37 10.82 1.55
N LEU A 92 -5.64 12.10 1.30
CA LEU A 92 -5.18 13.22 2.10
C LEU A 92 -6.37 13.80 2.87
N GLY A 93 -6.17 14.15 4.14
CA GLY A 93 -7.20 14.86 4.88
C GLY A 93 -6.96 14.98 6.37
N ARG A 94 -7.88 15.69 7.03
CA ARG A 94 -7.87 15.82 8.48
C ARG A 94 -8.37 14.53 9.15
N ALA A 95 -7.75 14.16 10.25
CA ALA A 95 -8.23 13.12 11.16
C ALA A 95 -8.16 13.60 12.60
N LYS A 96 -9.06 13.10 13.46
CA LYS A 96 -8.89 13.22 14.91
C LYS A 96 -7.74 12.28 15.29
N LEU A 97 -6.58 12.88 15.57
CA LEU A 97 -5.41 12.21 16.12
C LEU A 97 -5.26 12.62 17.57
N ASP A 98 -4.56 11.80 18.36
CA ASP A 98 -4.44 12.02 19.82
C ASP A 98 -4.13 13.47 20.15
N GLU A 99 -4.91 14.04 21.07
CA GLU A 99 -4.78 15.45 21.40
C GLU A 99 -3.53 15.71 22.25
N PRO A 100 -2.83 16.83 22.00
CA PRO A 100 -1.65 17.21 22.75
C PRO A 100 -2.00 17.39 24.23
N ARG A 101 -1.16 16.82 25.11
CA ARG A 101 -1.36 16.77 26.57
C ARG A 101 -1.45 18.13 27.27
N ARG A 102 -1.16 19.24 26.57
CA ARG A 102 -0.94 20.57 27.17
C ARG A 102 -1.83 21.69 26.62
N GLY A 103 -2.88 21.37 25.86
CA GLY A 103 -3.85 22.37 25.38
C GLY A 103 -3.33 23.35 24.32
N LEU A 104 -2.14 23.10 23.76
CA LEU A 104 -1.64 23.77 22.56
C LEU A 104 -1.84 22.84 21.38
N GLU A 105 -2.45 23.30 20.28
CA GLU A 105 -2.53 22.50 19.05
C GLU A 105 -1.11 22.23 18.52
N CYS A 106 -0.63 21.00 18.70
CA CYS A 106 0.61 20.55 18.11
C CYS A 106 0.32 19.73 16.86
N ASP A 107 1.02 20.03 15.75
CA ASP A 107 0.84 19.28 14.51
C ASP A 107 1.28 17.83 14.68
N SER A 108 0.33 16.92 14.46
CA SER A 108 0.54 15.48 14.51
C SER A 108 -0.01 14.86 13.23
N PHE A 109 0.68 13.86 12.71
CA PHE A 109 0.28 13.20 11.47
C PHE A 109 0.53 11.69 11.48
N THR A 110 -0.15 11.00 10.57
CA THR A 110 0.04 9.58 10.28
C THR A 110 0.17 9.34 8.78
N VAL A 111 1.08 8.46 8.38
CA VAL A 111 1.21 7.95 7.02
C VAL A 111 1.04 6.44 7.09
N LYS A 112 -0.06 5.92 6.57
CA LYS A 112 -0.43 4.51 6.80
C LYS A 112 -1.00 3.82 5.57
N CYS A 113 -0.52 2.62 5.28
CA CYS A 113 -1.17 1.70 4.35
C CYS A 113 -2.35 1.00 5.04
N GLU A 114 -3.52 1.02 4.41
CA GLU A 114 -4.72 0.33 4.85
C GLU A 114 -5.44 -0.27 3.63
N GLY A 115 -5.28 -1.58 3.42
CA GLY A 115 -5.78 -2.25 2.22
C GLY A 115 -5.18 -1.63 0.96
N HIS A 116 -6.02 -1.21 0.00
CA HIS A 116 -5.58 -0.55 -1.24
C HIS A 116 -5.39 0.96 -1.11
N ARG A 117 -5.24 1.49 0.11
CA ARG A 117 -5.17 2.93 0.34
C ARG A 117 -3.93 3.31 1.14
N LEU A 118 -3.22 4.33 0.66
CA LEU A 118 -2.23 5.05 1.43
C LEU A 118 -2.89 6.28 2.04
N ARG A 119 -2.97 6.38 3.36
CA ARG A 119 -3.57 7.52 4.06
C ARG A 119 -2.48 8.46 4.59
N LEU A 120 -2.58 9.73 4.22
CA LEU A 120 -1.73 10.82 4.67
C LEU A 120 -2.60 11.79 5.49
N MET A 121 -2.67 11.55 6.80
CA MET A 121 -3.64 12.22 7.69
C MET A 121 -2.94 13.14 8.68
N GLY A 122 -3.53 14.30 8.95
CA GLY A 122 -3.06 15.26 9.95
C GLY A 122 -4.19 15.75 10.87
N ASN A 123 -3.86 16.20 12.08
CA ASN A 123 -4.86 16.85 12.96
C ASN A 123 -5.17 18.30 12.53
N THR A 124 -4.20 18.97 11.92
CA THR A 124 -4.32 20.29 11.27
C THR A 124 -4.07 20.16 9.76
N ASP A 125 -4.45 21.17 8.99
CA ASP A 125 -4.16 21.18 7.54
C ASP A 125 -2.65 21.23 7.25
N ARG A 126 -1.89 21.91 8.11
CA ARG A 126 -0.43 21.95 8.04
C ARG A 126 0.18 20.57 8.33
N ALA A 127 -0.38 19.82 9.27
CA ALA A 127 0.02 18.44 9.53
C ALA A 127 -0.26 17.51 8.34
N VAL A 128 -1.30 17.75 7.52
CA VAL A 128 -1.51 17.01 6.27
C VAL A 128 -0.37 17.25 5.28
N LEU A 129 0.09 18.50 5.15
CA LEU A 129 1.25 18.82 4.32
C LEU A 129 2.52 18.11 4.84
N TYR A 130 2.71 18.06 6.16
CA TYR A 130 3.83 17.32 6.74
C TYR A 130 3.75 15.81 6.49
N ALA A 131 2.56 15.21 6.52
CA ALA A 131 2.36 13.80 6.14
C ALA A 131 2.80 13.53 4.69
N VAL A 132 2.51 14.46 3.76
CA VAL A 132 2.97 14.39 2.36
C VAL A 132 4.49 14.39 2.27
N TYR A 133 5.16 15.32 2.94
CA TYR A 133 6.62 15.37 2.92
C TYR A 133 7.24 14.15 3.59
N ALA A 134 6.73 13.72 4.75
CA ALA A 134 7.22 12.51 5.42
C ALA A 134 7.09 11.25 4.54
N PHE A 135 6.01 11.14 3.76
CA PHE A 135 5.89 10.06 2.77
C PHE A 135 6.93 10.19 1.66
N LEU A 136 7.13 11.37 1.08
CA LEU A 136 8.13 11.57 0.03
C LEU A 136 9.56 11.31 0.55
N GLU A 137 9.87 11.72 1.78
CA GLU A 137 11.13 11.42 2.47
C GLU A 137 11.32 9.92 2.67
N SER A 138 10.25 9.18 2.98
CA SER A 138 10.30 7.71 3.08
C SER A 138 10.65 7.02 1.74
N LEU A 139 10.42 7.70 0.61
CA LEU A 139 10.89 7.23 -0.71
C LEU A 139 12.37 7.57 -0.96
N GLY A 140 12.99 8.40 -0.12
CA GLY A 140 14.36 8.89 -0.26
C GLY A 140 14.47 10.31 -0.83
N ALA A 141 13.36 11.07 -0.87
CA ALA A 141 13.43 12.49 -1.19
C ALA A 141 14.05 13.31 -0.05
N ALA A 142 14.79 14.36 -0.37
CA ALA A 142 15.30 15.32 0.59
C ALA A 142 15.37 16.72 -0.02
N TRP A 143 15.26 17.75 0.83
CA TRP A 143 15.32 19.16 0.45
C TRP A 143 16.36 19.86 1.33
N LEU A 144 17.57 20.06 0.81
CA LEU A 144 18.68 20.64 1.57
C LEU A 144 18.67 22.18 1.59
N GLU A 145 18.18 22.78 0.52
CA GLU A 145 18.05 24.22 0.37
C GLU A 145 16.77 24.56 -0.43
N PRO A 146 16.25 25.80 -0.30
CA PRO A 146 15.10 26.22 -1.07
C PRO A 146 15.36 26.19 -2.59
N GLY A 147 14.39 25.70 -3.33
CA GLY A 147 14.44 25.67 -4.80
C GLY A 147 14.96 24.34 -5.36
N GLU A 148 14.93 24.22 -6.68
CA GLU A 148 15.17 22.92 -7.35
C GLU A 148 16.61 22.41 -7.19
N ALA A 149 17.57 23.31 -6.99
CA ALA A 149 18.97 22.94 -6.79
C ALA A 149 19.20 22.15 -5.49
N GLY A 150 18.36 22.36 -4.48
CA GLY A 150 18.41 21.66 -3.20
C GLY A 150 17.60 20.37 -3.13
N GLU A 151 16.90 20.00 -4.20
CA GLU A 151 16.06 18.81 -4.23
C GLU A 151 16.90 17.57 -4.59
N ILE A 152 16.99 16.63 -3.65
CA ILE A 152 17.53 15.29 -3.88
C ILE A 152 16.35 14.34 -4.02
N LEU A 153 16.10 13.85 -5.23
CA LEU A 153 14.96 12.98 -5.53
C LEU A 153 15.42 11.62 -6.07
N PRO A 154 14.85 10.51 -5.59
CA PRO A 154 15.08 9.20 -6.18
C PRO A 154 14.47 9.12 -7.58
N ARG A 155 14.96 8.19 -8.40
CA ARG A 155 14.36 7.85 -9.70
C ARG A 155 13.76 6.45 -9.62
N MET A 156 12.45 6.33 -9.80
CA MET A 156 11.72 5.07 -9.59
C MET A 156 10.63 4.88 -10.65
N GLN A 157 10.74 3.86 -11.50
CA GLN A 157 9.64 3.52 -12.43
C GLN A 157 8.47 2.81 -11.75
N THR A 158 8.68 2.28 -10.55
CA THR A 158 7.66 1.65 -9.71
C THR A 158 7.74 2.25 -8.32
N ILE A 159 6.62 2.76 -7.82
CA ILE A 159 6.48 3.31 -6.47
C ILE A 159 5.48 2.44 -5.73
N VAL A 160 5.93 1.79 -4.66
CA VAL A 160 5.11 1.00 -3.74
C VAL A 160 5.27 1.59 -2.35
N ALA A 161 4.16 1.94 -1.71
CA ALA A 161 4.16 2.20 -0.29
C ALA A 161 4.01 0.85 0.43
N ASP A 162 5.13 0.28 0.87
CA ASP A 162 5.18 -1.06 1.46
C ASP A 162 5.09 -0.99 2.98
N ARG A 163 3.99 -1.49 3.56
CA ARG A 163 3.79 -1.65 5.01
C ARG A 163 4.07 -0.38 5.83
N LEU A 164 3.76 0.77 5.25
CA LEU A 164 4.06 2.06 5.85
C LEU A 164 3.11 2.31 7.03
N ASP A 165 3.64 2.61 8.21
CA ASP A 165 2.92 3.12 9.39
C ASP A 165 3.84 4.13 10.11
N LEU A 166 3.96 5.33 9.54
CA LEU A 166 4.70 6.43 10.15
C LEU A 166 3.76 7.27 11.00
N ARG A 167 4.22 7.68 12.18
CA ARG A 167 3.48 8.58 13.06
C ARG A 167 4.41 9.61 13.63
N PHE A 168 3.98 10.87 13.58
CA PHE A 168 4.65 11.96 14.26
C PHE A 168 3.73 12.51 15.34
N LYS A 169 4.28 12.58 16.55
CA LYS A 169 3.69 13.24 17.71
C LYS A 169 4.81 14.03 18.39
N PRO A 170 4.65 15.34 18.58
CA PRO A 170 5.63 16.17 19.27
C PRO A 170 5.60 16.01 20.80
#